data_AF-C3RRZ0-F1
#
_entry.id   AF-C3RRZ0-F1
#
_cell.length_a   1.000
_cell.length_b   1.000
_cell.length_c   1.000
_cell.angle_alpha   90.00
_cell.angle_beta   90.00
_cell.angle_gamma   90.00
#
_symmetry.space_group_name_H-M   'P 1'
#
loop_
_entity.id
_entity.type
_entity.pdbx_description
1 polymer ?
#
loop_
_entity_poly.entity_id
_entity_poly.type
_entity_poly.pdbx_seq_one_letter_code
_entity_poly.pdbx_strand_id
1 'polypeptide(L)'
;QQIMTITDQSLDEAQAKKHALNCHRMKPALFSVLCEIKEKTGLSIRSSQEEEPVDPQLMRLDNMLLAEGVAGPEKGGGSAAAAAAAAASGGVSPDNSIEHSDYRAKLAQIRQIYHTELEKYEQACSEFTTHVMNLLREQSRTRPISPKEIERMVGIIHRKFSSIQMQLKQSTCEAVMILRSRFLDARRKRRNFSKQATEILNEYFYSHLSNPYPSEEA
;
A
#
# COMPACT_ATOMS: atom_id res chain seq x y z
N GLN A 1 38.11 29.13 -24.34
CA GLN A 1 36.96 28.90 -23.43
C GLN A 1 36.96 27.42 -23.07
N GLN A 2 37.56 27.07 -21.92
CA GLN A 2 37.58 25.69 -21.45
C GLN A 2 36.21 25.34 -20.88
N ILE A 3 35.45 24.51 -21.60
CA ILE A 3 34.37 23.73 -21.00
C ILE A 3 35.08 22.78 -20.03
N MET A 4 34.99 23.03 -18.72
CA MET A 4 35.73 22.26 -17.72
C MET A 4 35.31 20.79 -17.80
N THR A 5 36.26 19.89 -17.98
CA THR A 5 36.06 18.44 -17.80
C THR A 5 35.80 18.21 -16.31
N ILE A 6 34.53 18.06 -15.93
CA ILE A 6 34.09 17.86 -14.54
C ILE A 6 34.72 16.58 -13.94
N THR A 7 35.11 15.64 -14.78
CA THR A 7 35.71 14.34 -14.42
C THR A 7 37.02 14.44 -13.63
N ASP A 8 37.76 15.55 -13.73
CA ASP A 8 39.10 15.67 -13.11
C ASP A 8 39.13 16.59 -11.87
N GLN A 9 37.98 17.10 -11.42
CA GLN A 9 37.90 18.05 -10.32
C GLN A 9 37.65 17.39 -8.96
N SER A 10 38.43 17.82 -7.96
CA SER A 10 38.17 17.46 -6.56
C SER A 10 36.85 18.05 -6.06
N LEU A 11 36.24 17.41 -5.05
CA LEU A 11 35.00 17.89 -4.43
C LEU A 11 35.18 19.28 -3.83
N ASP A 12 36.34 19.54 -3.22
CA ASP A 12 36.68 20.82 -2.59
C ASP A 12 36.80 21.94 -3.62
N GLU A 13 37.42 21.69 -4.78
CA GLU A 13 37.49 22.67 -5.87
C GLU A 13 36.10 23.00 -6.44
N ALA A 14 35.25 21.99 -6.59
CA ALA A 14 33.87 22.19 -7.05
C ALA A 14 33.07 23.03 -6.05
N GLN A 15 33.23 22.77 -4.74
CA GLN A 15 32.61 23.55 -3.67
C GLN A 15 33.11 24.99 -3.63
N ALA A 16 34.41 25.22 -3.78
CA ALA A 16 35.01 26.56 -3.84
C ALA A 16 34.44 27.37 -5.01
N LYS A 17 34.33 26.77 -6.21
CA LYS A 17 33.70 27.43 -7.38
C LYS A 17 32.22 27.72 -7.17
N LYS A 18 31.48 26.78 -6.57
CA LYS A 18 30.07 26.99 -6.19
C LYS A 18 29.94 28.18 -5.24
N HIS A 19 30.82 28.28 -4.23
CA HIS A 19 30.83 29.40 -3.30
C HIS A 19 31.15 30.73 -3.99
N ALA A 20 32.19 30.76 -4.84
CA ALA A 20 32.56 31.95 -5.61
C ALA A 20 31.42 32.45 -6.50
N LEU A 21 30.72 31.54 -7.19
CA LEU A 21 29.53 31.87 -7.98
C LEU A 21 28.40 32.43 -7.10
N ASN A 22 28.16 31.82 -5.94
CA ASN A 22 27.12 32.26 -5.02
C ASN A 22 27.35 33.67 -4.46
N CYS A 23 28.60 34.07 -4.29
CA CYS A 23 28.98 35.40 -3.79
C CYS A 23 29.14 36.44 -4.92
N HIS A 24 28.99 36.05 -6.19
CA HIS A 24 29.25 36.95 -7.31
C HIS A 24 28.17 38.03 -7.48
N ARG A 25 28.58 39.29 -7.63
CA ARG A 25 27.67 40.47 -7.68
C ARG A 25 26.62 40.39 -8.80
N MET A 26 26.98 39.86 -9.97
CA MET A 26 26.05 39.73 -11.09
C MET A 26 25.12 38.52 -11.02
N LYS A 27 25.32 37.62 -10.04
CA LYS A 27 24.52 36.39 -9.92
C LYS A 27 23.01 36.68 -9.93
N PRO A 28 22.47 37.63 -9.13
CA PRO A 28 21.02 37.85 -9.09
C PRO A 28 20.44 38.28 -10.45
N ALA A 29 21.13 39.18 -11.17
CA ALA A 29 20.69 39.65 -12.48
C ALA A 29 20.72 38.54 -13.53
N LEU A 30 21.81 37.77 -13.61
CA LEU A 30 21.92 36.63 -14.52
C LEU A 30 20.88 35.55 -14.20
N PHE A 31 20.66 35.27 -12.92
CA PHE A 31 19.67 34.29 -12.48
C PHE A 31 18.25 34.70 -12.89
N SER A 32 17.89 35.98 -12.77
CA SER A 32 16.60 36.51 -13.22
C SER A 32 16.38 36.27 -14.71
N VAL A 33 17.39 36.58 -15.54
CA VAL A 33 17.32 36.35 -17.00
C VAL A 33 17.15 34.86 -17.31
N LEU A 34 17.86 33.97 -16.60
CA LEU A 34 17.70 32.53 -16.78
C LEU A 34 16.29 32.04 -16.39
N CYS A 35 15.70 32.59 -15.33
CA CYS A 35 14.31 32.30 -14.96
C CYS A 35 13.33 32.72 -16.07
N GLU A 36 13.47 33.94 -16.59
CA GLU A 36 12.63 34.44 -17.70
C GLU A 36 12.77 33.60 -18.96
N ILE A 37 13.99 33.22 -19.34
CA ILE A 37 14.24 32.34 -20.48
C ILE A 37 13.54 31.01 -20.25
N LYS A 38 13.70 30.40 -19.07
CA LYS A 38 13.08 29.11 -18.78
C LYS A 38 11.56 29.17 -18.87
N GLU A 39 10.96 30.21 -18.32
CA GLU A 39 9.51 30.46 -18.37
C GLU A 39 9.01 30.58 -19.82
N LYS A 40 9.68 31.39 -20.64
CA LYS A 40 9.34 31.59 -22.06
C LYS A 40 9.52 30.33 -22.91
N THR A 41 10.46 29.46 -22.54
CA THR A 41 10.77 28.27 -23.36
C THR A 41 9.75 27.14 -23.16
N GLY A 42 8.88 27.19 -22.15
CA GLY A 42 7.73 26.26 -21.99
C GLY A 42 8.07 24.78 -21.80
N LEU A 43 9.36 24.41 -21.69
CA LEU A 43 9.83 23.02 -21.59
C LEU A 43 9.42 22.33 -20.28
N SER A 44 8.94 23.08 -19.29
CA SER A 44 8.64 22.57 -17.97
C SER A 44 7.25 21.91 -17.85
N ILE A 45 6.26 22.14 -18.73
CA ILE A 45 4.85 21.83 -18.41
C ILE A 45 4.23 20.71 -19.28
N ARG A 46 4.90 20.25 -20.34
CA ARG A 46 4.36 19.21 -21.23
C ARG A 46 4.49 17.80 -20.65
N SER A 47 3.75 17.47 -19.59
CA SER A 47 3.33 16.08 -19.27
C SER A 47 2.56 15.97 -17.95
N SER A 48 1.31 15.49 -18.08
CA SER A 48 0.57 14.69 -17.08
C SER A 48 0.04 15.42 -15.85
N GLN A 49 -0.78 16.43 -16.07
CA GLN A 49 -1.87 16.77 -15.15
C GLN A 49 -3.04 15.82 -15.44
N GLU A 50 -2.90 14.57 -15.02
CA GLU A 50 -4.05 13.76 -14.64
C GLU A 50 -3.76 13.36 -13.20
N GLU A 51 -4.53 13.92 -12.29
CA GLU A 51 -4.69 13.38 -10.94
C GLU A 51 -5.39 12.03 -11.15
N GLU A 52 -4.57 11.02 -11.44
CA GLU A 52 -5.02 9.67 -11.72
C GLU A 52 -5.79 9.20 -10.47
N PRO A 53 -7.07 8.80 -10.63
CA PRO A 53 -7.88 8.37 -9.50
C PRO A 53 -7.18 7.24 -8.75
N VAL A 54 -7.37 7.18 -7.43
CA VAL A 54 -6.80 6.12 -6.57
C VAL A 54 -7.09 4.76 -7.20
N ASP A 55 -6.04 3.98 -7.43
CA ASP A 55 -6.12 2.72 -8.15
C ASP A 55 -7.21 1.81 -7.53
N PRO A 56 -8.25 1.42 -8.30
CA PRO A 56 -9.30 0.51 -7.82
C PRO A 56 -8.75 -0.80 -7.24
N GLN A 57 -7.62 -1.30 -7.75
CA GLN A 57 -6.97 -2.49 -7.22
C GLN A 57 -6.42 -2.26 -5.81
N LEU A 58 -5.80 -1.11 -5.56
CA LEU A 58 -5.28 -0.74 -4.26
C LEU A 58 -6.41 -0.66 -3.22
N MET A 59 -7.53 -0.02 -3.57
CA MET A 59 -8.70 0.07 -2.70
C MET A 59 -9.29 -1.30 -2.37
N ARG A 60 -9.32 -2.22 -3.35
CA ARG A 60 -9.76 -3.60 -3.13
C ARG A 60 -8.85 -4.34 -2.14
N LEU A 61 -7.53 -4.19 -2.27
CA LEU A 61 -6.57 -4.79 -1.36
C LEU A 61 -6.73 -4.23 0.06
N ASP A 62 -6.95 -2.92 0.20
CA ASP A 62 -7.19 -2.29 1.50
C ASP A 62 -8.42 -2.85 2.20
N ASN A 63 -9.54 -2.94 1.48
CA ASN A 63 -10.75 -3.54 2.02
C ASN A 63 -10.56 -5.01 2.42
N MET A 64 -9.75 -5.76 1.67
CA MET A 64 -9.43 -7.15 2.00
C MET A 64 -8.59 -7.24 3.29
N LEU A 65 -7.54 -6.42 3.42
CA LEU A 65 -6.70 -6.41 4.62
C LEU A 65 -7.46 -5.93 5.86
N LEU A 66 -8.37 -4.96 5.71
CA LEU A 66 -9.26 -4.50 6.77
C LEU A 66 -10.19 -5.62 7.24
N ALA A 67 -10.83 -6.34 6.31
CA ALA A 67 -11.74 -7.43 6.63
C ALA A 67 -11.04 -8.60 7.39
N GLU A 68 -9.77 -8.86 7.08
CA GLU A 68 -8.96 -9.88 7.76
C GLU A 68 -8.33 -9.37 9.07
N GLY A 69 -8.59 -8.11 9.44
CA GLY A 69 -8.02 -7.44 10.60
C GLY A 69 -6.50 -7.28 10.53
N VAL A 70 -5.94 -7.27 9.32
CA VAL A 70 -4.51 -7.09 9.05
C VAL A 70 -4.14 -5.62 8.90
N ALA A 71 -5.01 -4.83 8.27
CA ALA A 71 -4.90 -3.37 8.24
C ALA A 71 -5.95 -2.75 9.18
N GLY A 72 -5.61 -1.66 9.87
CA GLY A 72 -6.49 -0.94 10.79
C GLY A 72 -5.74 -0.23 11.93
N PRO A 73 -6.36 0.77 12.60
CA PRO A 73 -5.75 1.51 13.71
C PRO A 73 -5.45 0.64 14.93
N GLU A 74 -5.92 -0.60 14.91
CA GLU A 74 -5.76 -1.61 15.95
C GLU A 74 -4.31 -2.16 15.97
N LYS A 75 -3.33 -1.35 16.39
CA LYS A 75 -2.12 -1.84 17.06
C LYS A 75 -2.54 -2.56 18.38
N GLY A 76 -3.22 -3.69 18.29
CA GLY A 76 -3.63 -4.50 19.45
C GLY A 76 -4.94 -5.29 19.36
N GLY A 77 -5.75 -5.13 18.31
CA GLY A 77 -7.14 -5.64 18.28
C GLY A 77 -7.35 -7.02 17.67
N GLY A 78 -6.39 -7.95 17.78
CA GLY A 78 -6.63 -9.35 17.37
C GLY A 78 -7.77 -10.04 18.14
N SER A 79 -8.14 -9.47 19.29
CA SER A 79 -9.08 -10.00 20.27
C SER A 79 -10.54 -9.95 19.79
N ALA A 80 -10.95 -8.90 19.09
CA ALA A 80 -12.37 -8.70 18.76
C ALA A 80 -12.84 -9.61 17.60
N ALA A 81 -12.06 -9.72 16.52
CA ALA A 81 -12.36 -10.65 15.42
C ALA A 81 -12.20 -12.12 15.86
N ALA A 82 -11.24 -12.42 16.74
CA ALA A 82 -11.07 -13.76 17.31
C ALA A 82 -12.20 -14.15 18.27
N ALA A 83 -12.77 -13.19 19.01
CA ALA A 83 -13.94 -13.40 19.86
C ALA A 83 -15.20 -13.69 19.05
N ALA A 84 -15.42 -12.99 17.93
CA ALA A 84 -16.54 -13.26 17.03
C ALA A 84 -16.45 -14.64 16.36
N ALA A 85 -15.25 -15.06 15.94
CA ALA A 85 -15.02 -16.40 15.38
C ALA A 85 -15.13 -17.52 16.43
N ALA A 86 -14.73 -17.26 17.69
CA ALA A 86 -14.88 -18.21 18.80
C ALA A 86 -16.33 -18.38 19.24
N ALA A 87 -17.13 -17.30 19.22
CA ALA A 87 -18.55 -17.35 19.56
C ALA A 87 -19.37 -18.16 18.52
N ALA A 88 -18.92 -18.21 17.27
CA ALA A 88 -19.56 -19.01 16.21
C ALA A 88 -19.18 -20.51 16.25
N SER A 89 -18.07 -20.88 16.90
CA SER A 89 -17.64 -22.27 17.02
C SER A 89 -18.12 -22.89 18.34
N GLY A 90 -19.42 -23.21 18.40
CA GLY A 90 -19.98 -23.99 19.51
C GLY A 90 -19.23 -25.31 19.69
N GLY A 91 -18.72 -25.54 20.91
CA GLY A 91 -18.20 -26.80 21.44
C GLY A 91 -17.25 -27.58 20.54
N VAL A 92 -15.95 -27.31 20.62
CA VAL A 92 -14.94 -27.96 19.76
C VAL A 92 -14.00 -28.86 20.57
N SER A 93 -13.81 -30.09 20.11
CA SER A 93 -12.88 -31.10 20.65
C SER A 93 -11.46 -30.53 20.90
N PRO A 94 -10.72 -31.04 21.90
CA PRO A 94 -9.42 -30.50 22.32
C PRO A 94 -8.36 -30.46 21.21
N ASP A 95 -8.42 -31.41 20.27
CA ASP A 95 -7.54 -31.47 19.08
C ASP A 95 -7.74 -30.26 18.14
N ASN A 96 -8.98 -29.80 18.03
CA ASN A 96 -9.37 -28.65 17.20
C ASN A 96 -8.99 -27.30 17.84
N SER A 97 -8.69 -27.28 19.15
CA SER A 97 -8.29 -26.06 19.88
C SER A 97 -6.84 -25.67 19.56
N ILE A 98 -5.97 -26.67 19.39
CA ILE A 98 -4.55 -26.50 19.06
C ILE A 98 -4.40 -25.95 17.64
N GLU A 99 -5.13 -26.48 16.65
CA GLU A 99 -5.07 -25.99 15.26
C GLU A 99 -5.59 -24.55 15.11
N HIS A 100 -6.62 -24.18 15.90
CA HIS A 100 -7.11 -22.80 15.95
C HIS A 100 -6.09 -21.85 16.59
N SER A 101 -5.31 -22.33 17.57
CA SER A 101 -4.19 -21.59 18.14
C SER A 101 -3.11 -21.33 17.08
N ASP A 102 -2.73 -22.35 16.30
CA ASP A 102 -1.71 -22.22 15.26
C ASP A 102 -2.14 -21.30 14.11
N TYR A 103 -3.41 -21.37 13.69
CA TYR A 103 -3.96 -20.43 12.71
C TYR A 103 -3.86 -18.99 13.21
N ARG A 104 -4.28 -18.73 14.46
CA ARG A 104 -4.21 -17.39 15.06
C ARG A 104 -2.78 -16.89 15.20
N ALA A 105 -1.85 -17.75 15.62
CA ALA A 105 -0.44 -17.41 15.73
C ALA A 105 0.17 -17.03 14.36
N LYS A 106 -0.13 -17.79 13.31
CA LYS A 106 0.33 -17.49 11.95
C LYS A 106 -0.30 -16.23 11.37
N LEU A 107 -1.60 -15.99 11.64
CA LEU A 107 -2.25 -14.75 11.23
C LEU A 107 -1.62 -13.55 11.94
N ALA A 108 -1.32 -13.66 13.24
CA ALA A 108 -0.62 -12.62 13.99
C ALA A 108 0.80 -12.35 13.42
N GLN A 109 1.51 -13.40 12.99
CA GLN A 109 2.80 -13.26 12.31
C GLN A 109 2.66 -12.50 10.98
N ILE A 110 1.67 -12.81 10.15
CA ILE A 110 1.40 -12.09 8.89
C ILE A 110 1.15 -10.59 9.18
N ARG A 111 0.35 -10.28 10.21
CA ARG A 111 0.09 -8.89 10.64
C ARG A 111 1.35 -8.17 11.07
N GLN A 112 2.19 -8.82 11.87
CA GLN A 112 3.45 -8.24 12.33
C GLN A 112 4.38 -7.92 11.16
N ILE A 113 4.51 -8.83 10.19
CA ILE A 113 5.34 -8.62 9.01
C ILE A 113 4.78 -7.45 8.19
N TYR A 114 3.48 -7.43 7.92
CA TYR A 114 2.82 -6.36 7.18
C TYR A 114 3.11 -4.99 7.80
N HIS A 115 2.89 -4.82 9.11
CA HIS A 115 3.13 -3.54 9.77
C HIS A 115 4.61 -3.15 9.81
N THR A 116 5.52 -4.11 10.03
CA THR A 116 6.96 -3.85 10.03
C THR A 116 7.43 -3.38 8.65
N GLU A 117 6.98 -4.03 7.58
CA GLU A 117 7.35 -3.64 6.22
C GLU A 117 6.65 -2.33 5.79
N LEU A 118 5.43 -2.08 6.26
CA LEU A 118 4.73 -0.83 6.03
C LEU A 118 5.46 0.36 6.68
N GLU A 119 5.94 0.21 7.91
CA GLU A 119 6.73 1.24 8.61
C GLU A 119 8.04 1.55 7.88
N LYS A 120 8.77 0.51 7.43
CA LYS A 120 9.98 0.68 6.60
C LYS A 120 9.67 1.41 5.30
N TYR A 121 8.56 1.05 4.65
CA TYR A 121 8.10 1.70 3.44
C TYR A 121 7.80 3.20 3.66
N GLU A 122 7.05 3.53 4.71
CA GLU A 122 6.69 4.91 5.05
C GLU A 122 7.94 5.74 5.38
N GLN A 123 8.86 5.16 6.15
CA GLN A 123 10.14 5.79 6.46
C GLN A 123 10.96 6.05 5.19
N ALA A 124 11.13 5.04 4.33
CA ALA A 124 11.88 5.18 3.08
C ALA A 124 11.24 6.22 2.13
N CYS A 125 9.90 6.25 2.05
CA CYS A 125 9.17 7.24 1.26
C CYS A 125 9.42 8.66 1.78
N SER A 126 9.34 8.86 3.10
CA SER A 126 9.58 10.15 3.75
C SER A 126 11.03 10.63 3.56
N GLU A 127 12.00 9.76 3.83
CA GLU A 127 13.43 10.06 3.70
C GLU A 127 13.80 10.40 2.25
N PHE A 128 13.35 9.60 1.29
CA PHE A 128 13.64 9.83 -0.12
C PHE A 128 12.99 11.12 -0.63
N THR A 129 11.73 11.36 -0.29
CA THR A 129 11.02 12.59 -0.68
C THR A 129 11.71 13.82 -0.09
N THR A 130 12.07 13.77 1.20
CA THR A 130 12.80 14.85 1.87
C THR A 130 14.16 15.09 1.22
N HIS A 131 14.90 14.04 0.92
CA HIS A 131 16.20 14.13 0.25
C HIS A 131 16.07 14.81 -1.12
N VAL A 132 15.13 14.38 -1.96
CA VAL A 132 14.92 14.98 -3.29
C VAL A 132 14.44 16.42 -3.19
N MET A 133 13.54 16.75 -2.26
CA MET A 133 13.11 18.14 -2.05
C MET A 133 14.28 19.03 -1.62
N ASN A 134 15.12 18.57 -0.70
CA ASN A 134 16.30 19.32 -0.25
C ASN A 134 17.30 19.50 -1.38
N LEU A 135 17.56 18.45 -2.16
CA LEU A 135 18.43 18.50 -3.32
C LEU A 135 17.92 19.52 -4.35
N LEU A 136 16.64 19.48 -4.71
CA LEU A 136 16.05 20.40 -5.68
C LEU A 136 16.01 21.84 -5.18
N ARG A 137 15.74 22.07 -3.89
CA ARG A 137 15.82 23.40 -3.26
C ARG A 137 17.25 23.95 -3.22
N GLU A 138 18.25 23.09 -2.99
CA GLU A 138 19.64 23.52 -3.03
C GLU A 138 20.07 23.85 -4.47
N GLN A 139 19.67 23.02 -5.44
CA GLN A 139 19.91 23.25 -6.86
C GLN A 139 19.18 24.50 -7.38
N SER A 140 17.99 24.82 -6.88
CA SER A 140 17.23 26.00 -7.30
C SER A 140 17.92 27.32 -6.96
N ARG A 141 18.98 27.30 -6.14
CA ARG A 141 19.80 28.48 -5.80
C ARG A 141 20.80 28.85 -6.90
N THR A 142 21.12 27.94 -7.79
CA THR A 142 22.17 28.11 -8.82
C THR A 142 21.66 27.89 -10.24
N ARG A 143 20.51 27.25 -10.41
CA ARG A 143 19.80 27.16 -11.70
C ARG A 143 18.30 27.34 -11.51
N PRO A 144 17.56 27.87 -12.50
CA PRO A 144 16.12 28.03 -12.37
C PRO A 144 15.42 26.67 -12.24
N ILE A 145 14.74 26.45 -11.11
CA ILE A 145 13.85 25.32 -10.86
C ILE A 145 12.57 25.92 -10.28
N SER A 146 11.44 25.73 -10.96
CA SER A 146 10.16 26.23 -10.49
C SER A 146 9.58 25.33 -9.39
N PRO A 147 8.80 25.87 -8.44
CA PRO A 147 8.12 25.07 -7.42
C PRO A 147 7.28 23.93 -8.03
N LYS A 148 6.62 24.18 -9.16
CA LYS A 148 5.83 23.18 -9.91
C LYS A 148 6.67 21.97 -10.38
N GLU A 149 7.94 22.17 -10.71
CA GLU A 149 8.83 21.05 -11.07
C GLU A 149 9.19 20.20 -9.85
N ILE A 150 9.37 20.83 -8.70
CA ILE A 150 9.63 20.11 -7.43
C ILE A 150 8.41 19.28 -7.07
N GLU A 151 7.21 19.86 -7.12
CA GLU A 151 5.95 19.16 -6.89
C GLU A 151 5.76 17.98 -7.85
N ARG A 152 6.09 18.15 -9.15
CA ARG A 152 6.03 17.05 -10.11
C ARG A 152 6.97 15.90 -9.74
N MET A 153 8.21 16.22 -9.36
CA MET A 153 9.18 15.20 -8.93
C MET A 153 8.65 14.44 -7.71
N VAL A 154 8.09 15.15 -6.72
CA VAL A 154 7.43 14.53 -5.55
C VAL A 154 6.25 13.64 -5.97
N GLY A 155 5.42 14.09 -6.92
CA GLY A 155 4.34 13.28 -7.47
C GLY A 155 4.83 11.98 -8.13
N ILE A 156 5.91 12.04 -8.93
CA ILE A 156 6.52 10.85 -9.55
C ILE A 156 7.03 9.88 -8.47
N ILE A 157 7.62 10.41 -7.40
CA ILE A 157 8.08 9.63 -6.25
C ILE A 157 6.89 8.89 -5.62
N HIS A 158 5.82 9.60 -5.27
CA HIS A 158 4.64 8.98 -4.67
C HIS A 158 4.01 7.91 -5.56
N ARG A 159 3.95 8.10 -6.88
CA ARG A 159 3.46 7.05 -7.80
C ARG A 159 4.34 5.79 -7.75
N LYS A 160 5.67 5.95 -7.76
CA LYS A 160 6.60 4.81 -7.64
C LYS A 160 6.47 4.10 -6.31
N PHE A 161 6.37 4.84 -5.21
CA PHE A 161 6.15 4.26 -3.89
C PHE A 161 4.77 3.62 -3.77
N SER A 162 3.72 4.16 -4.39
CA SER A 162 2.38 3.54 -4.39
C SER A 162 2.41 2.15 -5.01
N SER A 163 3.18 1.95 -6.09
CA SER A 163 3.38 0.62 -6.70
C SER A 163 4.04 -0.38 -5.72
N ILE A 164 4.99 0.07 -4.90
CA ILE A 164 5.64 -0.78 -3.89
C ILE A 164 4.64 -1.13 -2.78
N GLN A 165 3.83 -0.15 -2.35
CA GLN A 165 2.78 -0.36 -1.35
C GLN A 165 1.73 -1.37 -1.83
N MET A 166 1.33 -1.28 -3.10
CA MET A 166 0.41 -2.22 -3.73
C MET A 166 0.97 -3.65 -3.68
N GLN A 167 2.24 -3.84 -4.02
CA GLN A 167 2.90 -5.15 -3.96
C GLN A 167 2.93 -5.71 -2.53
N LEU A 168 3.24 -4.87 -1.53
CA LEU A 168 3.20 -5.28 -0.13
C LEU A 168 1.80 -5.75 0.28
N LYS A 169 0.77 -4.97 -0.04
CA LYS A 169 -0.62 -5.31 0.28
C LYS A 169 -1.06 -6.59 -0.44
N GLN A 170 -0.69 -6.75 -1.71
CA GLN A 170 -1.00 -7.94 -2.50
C GLN A 170 -0.37 -9.20 -1.90
N SER A 171 0.95 -9.17 -1.64
CA SER A 171 1.69 -10.25 -0.97
C SER A 171 1.03 -10.65 0.36
N THR A 172 0.61 -9.66 1.14
CA THR A 172 -0.05 -9.88 2.43
C THR A 172 -1.41 -10.55 2.25
N CYS A 173 -2.24 -10.08 1.31
CA CYS A 173 -3.52 -10.69 0.97
C CYS A 173 -3.36 -12.15 0.52
N GLU A 174 -2.37 -12.43 -0.34
CA GLU A 174 -2.07 -13.77 -0.81
C GLU A 174 -1.66 -14.70 0.36
N ALA A 175 -0.81 -14.21 1.27
CA ALA A 175 -0.43 -14.96 2.47
C ALA A 175 -1.65 -15.32 3.35
N VAL A 176 -2.59 -14.38 3.53
CA VAL A 176 -3.83 -14.63 4.26
C VAL A 176 -4.72 -15.63 3.53
N MET A 177 -4.87 -15.51 2.21
CA MET A 177 -5.66 -16.45 1.40
C MET A 177 -5.10 -17.87 1.48
N ILE A 178 -3.78 -18.03 1.39
CA ILE A 178 -3.11 -19.33 1.56
C ILE A 178 -3.36 -19.89 2.96
N LEU A 179 -3.25 -19.05 3.99
CA LEU A 179 -3.51 -19.46 5.37
C LEU A 179 -4.97 -19.92 5.56
N ARG A 180 -5.94 -19.19 5.00
CA ARG A 180 -7.37 -19.58 5.03
C ARG A 180 -7.63 -20.88 4.30
N SER A 181 -7.09 -21.05 3.09
CA SER A 181 -7.28 -22.28 2.31
C SER A 181 -6.76 -23.51 3.06
N ARG A 182 -5.58 -23.37 3.70
CA ARG A 182 -4.95 -24.46 4.44
C ARG A 182 -5.70 -24.87 5.71
N PHE A 183 -6.28 -23.92 6.45
CA PHE A 183 -6.85 -24.19 7.78
C PHE A 183 -8.39 -24.18 7.83
N LEU A 184 -9.06 -23.38 7.00
CA LEU A 184 -10.51 -23.19 7.03
C LEU A 184 -11.24 -23.92 5.89
N ASP A 185 -10.70 -23.89 4.67
CA ASP A 185 -11.36 -24.55 3.53
C ASP A 185 -11.15 -26.07 3.55
N ALA A 186 -9.98 -26.55 3.97
CA ALA A 186 -9.75 -27.97 4.28
C ALA A 186 -10.74 -28.53 5.33
N ARG A 187 -11.36 -27.65 6.15
CA ARG A 187 -12.39 -27.98 7.15
C ARG A 187 -13.82 -27.92 6.62
N ARG A 188 -14.10 -27.30 5.46
CA ARG A 188 -15.43 -27.36 4.83
C ARG A 188 -15.64 -28.72 4.18
N LYS A 189 -15.78 -29.77 5.00
CA LYS A 189 -16.36 -31.03 4.54
C LYS A 189 -17.87 -30.82 4.33
N ARG A 190 -18.39 -31.33 3.21
CA ARG A 190 -19.84 -31.46 2.99
C ARG A 190 -20.40 -32.26 4.17
N ARG A 191 -21.17 -31.60 5.03
CA ARG A 191 -21.90 -32.30 6.10
C ARG A 191 -22.97 -33.12 5.39
N ASN A 192 -22.84 -34.44 5.44
CA ASN A 192 -23.94 -35.31 5.03
C ASN A 192 -25.08 -35.07 6.03
N PHE A 193 -26.27 -34.75 5.54
CA PHE A 193 -27.47 -34.74 6.36
C PHE A 193 -27.64 -36.12 7.00
N SER A 194 -28.20 -36.18 8.21
CA SER A 194 -28.63 -37.47 8.75
C SER A 194 -29.69 -38.07 7.83
N LYS A 195 -29.86 -39.39 7.86
CA LYS A 195 -30.89 -40.06 7.06
C LYS A 195 -32.28 -39.45 7.33
N GLN A 196 -32.57 -39.19 8.60
CA GLN A 196 -33.80 -38.54 9.04
C GLN A 196 -33.94 -37.11 8.51
N ALA A 197 -32.89 -36.28 8.55
CA ALA A 197 -32.94 -34.93 8.00
C ALA A 197 -33.14 -34.96 6.47
N THR A 198 -32.55 -35.93 5.78
CA THR A 198 -32.73 -36.13 4.34
C THR A 198 -34.18 -36.54 4.02
N GLU A 199 -34.77 -37.44 4.82
CA GLU A 199 -36.16 -37.86 4.69
C GLU A 199 -37.13 -36.68 4.90
N ILE A 200 -36.92 -35.87 5.94
CA ILE A 200 -37.75 -34.67 6.22
C ILE A 200 -37.67 -33.66 5.06
N LEU A 201 -36.47 -33.39 4.55
CA LEU A 201 -36.30 -32.45 3.43
C LEU A 201 -36.96 -32.98 2.14
N ASN A 202 -36.87 -34.28 1.89
CA ASN A 202 -37.55 -34.91 0.75
C ASN A 202 -39.08 -34.86 0.92
N GLU A 203 -39.59 -35.16 2.11
CA GLU A 203 -41.03 -35.13 2.40
C GLU A 203 -41.61 -33.73 2.22
N TYR A 204 -40.90 -32.70 2.67
CA TYR A 204 -41.27 -31.31 2.43
C TYR A 204 -41.32 -30.99 0.93
N PHE A 205 -40.28 -31.35 0.18
CA PHE A 205 -40.21 -31.13 -1.27
C PHE A 205 -41.37 -31.81 -2.02
N TYR A 206 -41.68 -33.06 -1.66
CA TYR A 206 -42.75 -33.81 -2.32
C TYR A 206 -44.16 -33.35 -1.90
N SER A 207 -44.33 -32.82 -0.70
CA SER A 207 -45.60 -32.24 -0.24
C SER A 207 -45.86 -30.83 -0.78
N HIS A 208 -44.82 -30.12 -1.22
CA HIS A 208 -44.88 -28.74 -1.71
C HIS A 208 -44.43 -28.62 -3.18
N LEU A 209 -44.77 -29.59 -4.04
CA LEU A 209 -44.38 -29.56 -5.47
C LEU A 209 -44.84 -28.30 -6.20
N SER A 210 -46.00 -27.75 -5.82
CA SER A 210 -46.56 -26.53 -6.40
C SER A 210 -45.84 -25.26 -5.95
N ASN A 211 -45.18 -25.28 -4.78
CA ASN A 211 -44.37 -24.17 -4.29
C ASN A 211 -43.20 -24.69 -3.43
N PRO A 212 -42.13 -25.18 -4.06
CA PRO A 212 -41.08 -25.96 -3.39
C PRO A 212 -40.15 -25.14 -2.49
N TYR A 213 -40.33 -23.81 -2.45
CA TYR A 213 -39.54 -22.92 -1.61
C TYR A 213 -40.36 -22.44 -0.40
N PRO A 214 -39.87 -22.65 0.82
CA PRO A 214 -40.56 -22.17 2.02
C PRO A 214 -40.72 -20.65 2.01
N SER A 215 -41.93 -20.17 2.28
CA SER A 215 -42.18 -18.76 2.64
C SER A 215 -41.97 -18.58 4.15
N GLU A 216 -41.54 -17.39 4.59
CA GLU A 216 -41.25 -17.08 6.01
C GLU A 216 -42.44 -17.26 6.99
N GLU A 217 -43.64 -17.57 6.49
CA GLU A 217 -44.89 -17.71 7.26
C GLU A 217 -45.27 -19.15 7.61
N ALA A 218 -44.47 -20.16 7.24
CA ALA A 218 -44.75 -21.60 7.46
C ALA A 218 -43.76 -22.29 8.42
#